data_AF-A0A2V8K4C5-F1
#
_entry.id   AF-A0A2V8K4C5-F1
#
_cell.length_a   1.000
_cell.length_b   1.000
_cell.length_c   1.000
_cell.angle_alpha   90.00
_cell.angle_beta   90.00
_cell.angle_gamma   90.00
#
_symmetry.space_group_name_H-M   'P 1'
#
loop_
_entity.id
_entity.type
_entity.pdbx_description
1 polymer ?
#
loop_
_entity_poly.entity_id
_entity_poly.type
_entity_poly.pdbx_seq_one_letter_code
_entity_poly.pdbx_strand_id
1 'polypeptide(L)' 'MSKYVPPIEQLVTEIVVTDIKRSTEFYCRLGFELLRDGGDFVELTWEDHRLFLAELSAFPQIGEI' A
#
# COMPACT_ATOMS: atom_id res chain seq x y z
N MET A 1 -8.42 9.28 26.93
CA MET A 1 -7.02 8.82 26.81
C MET A 1 -6.84 8.29 25.39
N SER A 2 -6.00 8.93 24.58
CA SER A 2 -5.60 8.38 23.28
C SER A 2 -4.85 7.06 23.55
N LYS A 3 -5.32 5.96 22.96
CA LYS A 3 -4.63 4.67 23.02
C LYS A 3 -3.30 4.80 22.27
N TYR A 4 -2.21 4.29 22.87
CA TYR A 4 -0.95 4.13 22.15
C TYR A 4 -1.19 3.28 20.91
N VAL A 5 -0.75 3.76 19.76
CA VAL A 5 -0.78 3.04 18.49
C VAL A 5 0.67 2.78 18.09
N PRO A 6 1.06 1.53 17.81
CA PRO A 6 2.40 1.22 17.33
C PRO A 6 2.77 2.06 16.11
N PRO A 7 4.01 2.57 15.99
CA PRO A 7 4.43 3.32 14.82
C PRO A 7 4.33 2.55 13.51
N ILE A 8 4.26 1.22 13.54
CA ILE A 8 4.05 0.38 12.35
C ILE A 8 2.59 0.38 11.86
N GLU A 9 1.66 0.82 12.72
CA GLU A 9 0.24 1.03 12.42
C GLU A 9 -0.07 2.50 12.08
N GLN A 10 0.93 3.39 12.17
CA GLN A 10 0.86 4.80 11.80
C GLN A 10 1.93 5.10 10.75
N LEU A 11 1.82 6.19 9.99
CA LEU A 11 2.87 6.56 9.00
C LEU A 11 3.15 5.51 7.91
N VAL A 12 2.14 4.69 7.57
CA VAL A 12 2.23 3.74 6.46
C VAL A 12 2.51 4.50 5.17
N THR A 13 3.57 4.12 4.47
CA THR A 13 3.90 4.73 3.18
C THR A 13 2.95 4.20 2.12
N GLU A 14 2.38 5.11 1.33
CA GLU A 14 1.59 4.78 0.17
C GLU A 14 2.32 5.25 -1.09
N ILE A 15 2.47 4.33 -2.06
CA ILE A 15 3.14 4.60 -3.33
C ILE A 15 2.11 4.53 -4.44
N VAL A 16 1.96 5.64 -5.16
CA VAL A 16 1.15 5.68 -6.39
C VAL A 16 1.94 5.01 -7.52
N VAL A 17 1.33 4.02 -8.15
CA VAL A 17 1.92 3.22 -9.22
C VAL A 17 1.06 3.27 -10.49
N THR A 18 1.68 3.02 -11.64
CA THR A 18 0.98 2.98 -12.93
C THR A 18 0.40 1.61 -13.28
N ASP A 19 0.98 0.54 -12.73
CA ASP A 19 0.54 -0.85 -12.92
C ASP A 19 0.67 -1.56 -11.57
N ILE A 20 -0.46 -1.76 -10.91
CA ILE A 20 -0.52 -2.30 -9.56
C ILE A 20 -0.16 -3.77 -9.51
N LYS A 21 -0.49 -4.55 -10.54
CA LYS A 21 -0.17 -5.99 -10.59
C LYS A 21 1.33 -6.19 -10.69
N ARG A 22 1.97 -5.49 -11.62
CA ARG A 22 3.43 -5.57 -11.80
C ARG A 22 4.18 -5.07 -10.56
N SER A 23 3.69 -4.00 -9.94
CA SER A 23 4.31 -3.44 -8.73
C SER A 23 4.16 -4.39 -7.54
N THR A 24 2.98 -4.98 -7.36
CA THR A 24 2.72 -6.00 -6.33
C THR A 24 3.66 -7.19 -6.49
N GLU A 25 3.76 -7.75 -7.70
CA GLU A 25 4.68 -8.85 -7.98
C GLU A 25 6.14 -8.50 -7.68
N PHE A 26 6.57 -7.28 -7.99
CA PHE A 26 7.91 -6.79 -7.69
C PHE A 26 8.20 -6.82 -6.18
N TYR A 27 7.32 -6.24 -5.35
CA TYR A 27 7.52 -6.23 -3.90
C TYR A 27 7.40 -7.62 -3.29
N CYS A 28 6.50 -8.47 -3.78
CA CYS A 28 6.42 -9.87 -3.33
C CYS A 28 7.73 -10.63 -3.60
N ARG A 29 8.39 -10.38 -4.74
CA ARG A 29 9.70 -10.98 -5.04
C ARG A 29 10.83 -10.46 -4.14
N LEU A 30 10.67 -9.27 -3.56
CA LEU A 30 11.59 -8.72 -2.56
C LEU A 30 11.35 -9.28 -1.14
N GLY A 31 10.31 -10.10 -0.95
CA GLY A 31 9.98 -10.72 0.33
C GLY A 31 8.85 -10.02 1.09
N PHE A 32 8.13 -9.09 0.46
CA PHE A 32 6.87 -8.59 1.03
C PHE A 32 5.78 -9.65 0.89
N GLU A 33 4.85 -9.65 1.82
CA GLU A 33 3.67 -10.51 1.78
C GLU A 33 2.41 -9.71 1.45
N LEU A 34 1.53 -10.30 0.64
CA LEU A 34 0.25 -9.69 0.29
C LEU A 34 -0.74 -9.86 1.44
N LEU A 35 -1.18 -8.73 2.02
CA LEU A 35 -2.25 -8.72 3.02
C LEU A 35 -3.64 -8.59 2.38
N ARG A 36 -3.76 -7.75 1.36
CA ARG A 36 -5.03 -7.49 0.66
C ARG A 36 -4.81 -7.05 -0.77
N ASP A 37 -5.61 -7.59 -1.68
CA ASP A 37 -5.78 -7.10 -3.04
C ASP A 37 -7.19 -6.52 -3.20
N GLY A 38 -7.27 -5.21 -3.43
CA GLY A 38 -8.50 -4.44 -3.64
C GLY A 38 -8.75 -4.06 -5.09
N GLY A 39 -7.96 -4.55 -6.05
CA GLY A 39 -8.05 -4.15 -7.45
C GLY A 39 -7.09 -3.00 -7.77
N ASP A 40 -7.49 -1.76 -7.47
CA ASP A 40 -6.68 -0.53 -7.68
C ASP A 40 -5.93 -0.08 -6.42
N PHE A 41 -6.06 -0.82 -5.33
CA PHE A 41 -5.36 -0.63 -4.07
C PHE A 41 -4.90 -1.97 -3.52
N VAL A 42 -3.65 -2.05 -3.03
CA VAL A 42 -3.04 -3.26 -2.49
C VAL A 42 -2.34 -2.94 -1.17
N GLU A 43 -2.52 -3.82 -0.18
CA GLU A 43 -1.83 -3.77 1.10
C GLU A 43 -0.76 -4.88 1.16
N LEU A 44 0.48 -4.48 1.42
CA LEU A 44 1.64 -5.36 1.61
C LEU A 44 2.18 -5.24 3.04
N THR A 45 2.94 -6.24 3.47
CA THR A 45 3.71 -6.21 4.73
C THR A 45 5.13 -6.73 4.56
N TRP A 46 6.06 -6.20 5.35
CA TRP A 46 7.39 -6.74 5.57
C TRP A 46 7.75 -6.58 7.05
N GLU A 47 7.98 -7.68 7.77
CA GLU A 47 8.24 -7.67 9.22
C GLU A 47 7.21 -6.82 10.01
N ASP A 48 5.92 -7.02 9.72
CA ASP A 48 4.77 -6.28 10.28
C ASP A 48 4.66 -4.80 9.87
N HIS A 49 5.61 -4.26 9.11
CA HIS A 49 5.52 -2.94 8.52
C HIS A 49 4.64 -2.94 7.27
N ARG A 50 3.60 -2.12 7.26
CA ARG A 50 2.72 -2.00 6.11
C ARG A 50 3.31 -1.11 5.02
N LEU A 51 3.00 -1.46 3.78
CA LEU A 51 3.23 -0.66 2.58
C LEU A 51 1.95 -0.70 1.73
N PHE A 52 1.48 0.45 1.28
CA PHE A 52 0.31 0.54 0.40
C PHE A 52 0.73 0.87 -1.02
N LEU A 53 0.10 0.21 -1.98
CA LEU A 53 0.20 0.53 -3.40
C LEU A 53 -1.17 0.96 -3.89
N ALA A 54 -1.23 2.03 -4.68
CA ALA A 54 -2.46 2.52 -5.26
C ALA A 54 -2.24 2.93 -6.71
N GLU A 55 -3.18 2.59 -7.59
CA GLU A 55 -3.29 3.24 -8.89
C GLU A 55 -3.99 4.59 -8.74
N LEU A 56 -3.78 5.51 -9.69
CA LEU A 56 -4.45 6.82 -9.69
C LEU A 56 -5.98 6.69 -9.65
N SER A 57 -6.55 5.62 -10.20
CA SER A 57 -7.99 5.34 -10.16
C SER A 57 -8.55 5.16 -8.75
N ALA A 58 -7.71 4.74 -7.78
CA ALA A 58 -8.09 4.62 -6.38
C ALA A 58 -8.32 5.98 -5.71
N PHE A 59 -7.92 7.08 -6.37
CA PHE A 59 -8.13 8.46 -5.91
C PHE A 59 -9.14 9.19 -6.80
N PRO A 60 -10.45 9.00 -6.57
CA PRO A 60 -11.49 9.64 -7.38
C PRO A 60 -11.50 11.18 -7.31
N GLN A 61 -10.71 11.83 -6.44
CA GLN A 61 -10.58 13.29 -6.35
C GLN A 61 -9.30 13.87 -6.97
N ILE A 62 -8.36 13.06 -7.46
CA ILE A 62 -7.09 13.52 -8.06
C ILE A 62 -7.21 13.42 -9.59
N GLY A 63 -8.20 14.12 -10.16
CA GLY A 63 -8.51 14.10 -11.59
C GLY A 63 -7.80 15.17 -12.43
N GLU A 64 -7.03 16.08 -11.82
CA GLU A 64 -6.33 17.16 -12.51
C GLU A 64 -4.96 17.41 -11.87
N ILE A 65 -3.90 16.76 -12.39
CA ILE A 65 -2.51 17.21 -12.23
C ILE A 65 -1.85 17.14 -13.61
#